data_AF-A0A081BD77-F1
#
_entry.id   AF-A0A081BD77-F1
#
_cell.length_a   1.000
_cell.length_b   1.000
_cell.length_c   1.000
_cell.angle_alpha   90.00
_cell.angle_beta   90.00
_cell.angle_gamma   90.00
#
_symmetry.space_group_name_H-M   'P 1'
#
loop_
_entity.id
_entity.type
_entity.pdbx_description
1 polymer ?
#
loop_
_entity_poly.entity_id
_entity_poly.type
_entity_poly.pdbx_seq_one_letter_code
_entity_poly.pdbx_strand_id
1 'polypeptide(L)'
;MAKLVYSQEELMADHPYAKRQEDAGYLMHGGFDEEGTYISPRTLHRWPAVKAWQGALKEKGVPLIDASVELLKHGNFPNVEQQKFLLKNGYSQSLWNSLTVTGIVEARGRALCEFTAPDFQDIIVDDISETATGHLGKGLLYAHGADEGGDPEQPQYGAHDAMWFAARDLLFGANAYPADIEPDNISRPDQGRLMPQLPEVYEQIILLLMNVLMIEVRAEAFFSFCQKVMRDPDVFQDRREAAERAATMVERIRTDEAIHVGYLQTVVSEMRSFTFKTVDGGTIAGKDLIDPIWQGMIHWHAETQHEKARELSYARVQEHFEAMPDGAKLLDQFNALGARAKAA
;
A
#
# COMPACT_ATOMS: atom_id res chain seq x y z
N MET A 1 10.51 23.13 21.39
CA MET A 1 9.66 23.00 20.19
C MET A 1 10.13 21.77 19.43
N ALA A 2 9.21 21.00 18.82
CA ALA A 2 9.59 19.86 17.99
C ALA A 2 10.33 20.35 16.72
N LYS A 3 11.23 19.54 16.18
CA LYS A 3 11.90 19.82 14.90
C LYS A 3 10.90 19.59 13.76
N LEU A 4 10.80 20.53 12.82
CA LEU A 4 9.85 20.47 11.69
C LEU A 4 10.51 20.57 10.30
N VAL A 5 11.80 20.91 10.26
CA VAL A 5 12.58 21.01 9.02
C VAL A 5 13.60 19.88 8.99
N TYR A 6 13.56 19.06 7.96
CA TYR A 6 14.41 17.88 7.80
C TYR A 6 15.16 17.93 6.47
N SER A 7 16.42 17.52 6.46
CA SER A 7 17.17 17.34 5.21
C SER A 7 16.79 16.04 4.50
N GLN A 8 17.20 15.91 3.24
CA GLN A 8 17.05 14.65 2.52
C GLN A 8 17.85 13.52 3.17
N GLU A 9 19.07 13.79 3.62
CA GLU A 9 19.88 12.81 4.36
C GLU A 9 19.13 12.30 5.59
N GLU A 10 18.47 13.19 6.33
CA GLU A 10 17.70 12.79 7.51
C GLU A 10 16.48 11.93 7.14
N LEU A 11 15.71 12.34 6.13
CA LEU A 11 14.53 11.59 5.67
C LEU A 11 14.89 10.25 5.02
N MET A 12 16.13 10.08 4.55
CA MET A 12 16.63 8.83 3.98
C MET A 12 17.44 7.98 5.00
N ALA A 13 17.56 8.42 6.25
CA ALA A 13 18.43 7.74 7.20
C ALA A 13 17.83 6.43 7.74
N ASP A 14 18.58 5.35 7.59
CA ASP A 14 18.34 4.06 8.24
C ASP A 14 18.74 4.12 9.73
N HIS A 15 18.09 3.29 10.55
CA HIS A 15 18.63 2.95 11.87
C HIS A 15 19.88 2.07 11.71
N PRO A 16 20.78 2.04 12.71
CA PRO A 16 21.84 1.04 12.72
C PRO A 16 21.23 -0.36 12.90
N TYR A 17 21.46 -1.24 11.92
CA TYR A 17 21.05 -2.64 12.01
C TYR A 17 22.18 -3.50 12.56
N ALA A 18 21.89 -4.32 13.56
CA ALA A 18 22.79 -5.38 14.02
C ALA A 18 22.87 -6.51 12.96
N LYS A 19 21.76 -6.76 12.26
CA LYS A 19 21.69 -7.72 11.16
C LYS A 19 20.72 -7.24 10.08
N ARG A 20 21.09 -7.36 8.81
CA ARG A 20 20.17 -7.11 7.68
C ARG A 20 19.14 -8.22 7.54
N GLN A 21 17.98 -7.89 7.00
CA GLN A 21 16.97 -8.90 6.69
C GLN A 21 17.39 -9.73 5.48
N GLU A 22 17.44 -11.04 5.69
CA GLU A 22 17.68 -12.02 4.62
C GLU A 22 16.75 -13.21 4.84
N ASP A 23 15.92 -13.52 3.85
CA ASP A 23 15.00 -14.66 3.88
C ASP A 23 14.72 -15.18 2.47
N ALA A 24 14.48 -16.49 2.34
CA ALA A 24 14.22 -17.17 1.06
C ALA A 24 15.23 -16.88 -0.07
N GLY A 25 16.48 -16.51 0.28
CA GLY A 25 17.52 -16.15 -0.68
C GLY A 25 17.48 -14.68 -1.15
N TYR A 26 16.61 -13.87 -0.56
CA TYR A 26 16.50 -12.44 -0.82
C TYR A 26 17.15 -11.65 0.32
N LEU A 27 18.08 -10.77 -0.02
CA LEU A 27 18.61 -9.75 0.87
C LEU A 27 17.73 -8.50 0.75
N MET A 28 17.08 -8.08 1.82
CA MET A 28 16.00 -7.09 1.80
C MET A 28 16.42 -5.79 2.52
N HIS A 29 15.68 -4.72 2.26
CA HIS A 29 15.76 -3.49 3.04
C HIS A 29 15.30 -3.71 4.50
N GLY A 30 15.58 -2.74 5.36
CA GLY A 30 15.38 -2.90 6.80
C GLY A 30 16.39 -3.85 7.45
N GLY A 31 16.09 -4.28 8.67
CA GLY A 31 16.94 -5.17 9.44
C GLY A 31 16.47 -5.36 10.87
N PHE A 32 17.38 -5.82 11.72
CA PHE A 32 17.11 -6.13 13.12
C PHE A 32 18.09 -5.42 14.04
N ASP A 33 17.63 -5.10 15.25
CA ASP A 33 18.51 -4.70 16.35
C ASP A 33 19.22 -5.91 17.00
N GLU A 34 19.99 -5.64 18.05
CA GLU A 34 20.74 -6.67 18.80
C GLU A 34 19.82 -7.68 19.52
N GLU A 35 18.57 -7.31 19.79
CA GLU A 35 17.57 -8.17 20.44
C GLU A 35 16.78 -9.01 19.42
N GLY A 36 16.98 -8.77 18.12
CA GLY A 36 16.28 -9.46 17.03
C GLY A 36 14.93 -8.85 16.69
N THR A 37 14.63 -7.62 17.16
CA THR A 37 13.42 -6.89 16.79
C THR A 37 13.58 -6.26 15.42
N TYR A 38 12.57 -6.40 14.56
CA TYR A 38 12.59 -5.82 13.22
C TYR A 38 12.52 -4.29 13.26
N ILE A 39 13.30 -3.63 12.41
CA ILE A 39 13.33 -2.19 12.23
C ILE A 39 13.19 -1.86 10.74
N SER A 40 12.16 -1.06 10.44
CA SER A 40 11.84 -0.58 9.12
C SER A 40 12.96 0.28 8.48
N PRO A 41 13.14 0.19 7.15
CA PRO A 41 14.07 1.03 6.39
C PRO A 41 13.75 2.53 6.51
N ARG A 42 14.78 3.37 6.48
CA ARG A 42 14.70 4.84 6.37
C ARG A 42 13.81 5.51 7.44
N THR A 43 13.57 4.85 8.57
CA THR A 43 12.64 5.35 9.60
C THR A 43 13.30 6.07 10.77
N LEU A 44 14.63 6.27 10.75
CA LEU A 44 15.35 6.93 11.86
C LEU A 44 14.80 8.32 12.16
N HIS A 45 14.51 9.09 11.12
CA HIS A 45 13.92 10.43 11.26
C HIS A 45 12.56 10.60 10.61
N ARG A 46 12.15 9.78 9.62
CA ARG A 46 10.83 9.91 8.99
C ARG A 46 9.67 9.79 9.99
N TRP A 47 9.69 8.81 10.89
CA TRP A 47 8.64 8.66 11.90
C TRP A 47 8.57 9.83 12.88
N PRO A 48 9.70 10.26 13.51
CA PRO A 48 9.72 11.49 14.30
C PRO A 48 9.21 12.73 13.54
N ALA A 49 9.58 12.89 12.26
CA ALA A 49 9.16 14.01 11.43
C ALA A 49 7.64 14.02 11.20
N VAL A 50 7.07 12.89 10.76
CA VAL A 50 5.63 12.72 10.56
C VAL A 50 4.86 13.02 11.84
N LYS A 51 5.30 12.49 12.98
CA LYS A 51 4.65 12.75 14.28
C LYS A 51 4.72 14.23 14.67
N ALA A 52 5.83 14.92 14.36
CA ALA A 52 5.98 16.34 14.63
C ALA A 52 5.03 17.19 13.74
N TRP A 53 4.95 16.91 12.44
CA TRP A 53 4.03 17.59 11.52
C TRP A 53 2.55 17.34 11.89
N GLN A 54 2.19 16.09 12.22
CA GLN A 54 0.85 15.76 12.72
C GLN A 54 0.54 16.48 14.05
N GLY A 55 1.53 16.60 14.94
CA GLY A 55 1.43 17.39 16.16
C GLY A 55 1.13 18.87 15.87
N ALA A 56 1.83 19.46 14.91
CA ALA A 56 1.61 20.85 14.48
C ALA A 56 0.21 21.06 13.88
N LEU A 57 -0.30 20.12 13.08
CA LEU A 57 -1.69 20.15 12.60
C LEU A 57 -2.69 20.10 13.76
N LYS A 58 -2.46 19.21 14.73
CA LYS A 58 -3.32 19.07 15.91
C LYS A 58 -3.36 20.35 16.74
N GLU A 59 -2.23 21.02 16.95
CA GLU A 59 -2.16 22.31 17.65
C GLU A 59 -2.94 23.41 16.92
N LYS A 60 -3.00 23.36 15.59
CA LYS A 60 -3.83 24.24 14.74
C LYS A 60 -5.32 23.84 14.70
N GLY A 61 -5.71 22.75 15.36
CA GLY A 61 -7.08 22.23 15.32
C GLY A 61 -7.47 21.61 13.97
N VAL A 62 -6.49 21.21 13.15
CA VAL A 62 -6.73 20.56 11.86
C VAL A 62 -6.76 19.04 12.07
N PRO A 63 -7.92 18.38 11.85
CA PRO A 63 -7.98 16.93 11.92
C PRO A 63 -7.28 16.30 10.73
N LEU A 64 -6.67 15.13 10.95
CA LEU A 64 -6.16 14.32 9.84
C LEU A 64 -7.34 13.78 9.02
N ILE A 65 -7.12 13.67 7.71
CA ILE A 65 -8.04 12.98 6.81
C ILE A 65 -8.13 11.51 7.23
N ASP A 66 -9.32 10.91 7.14
CA ASP A 66 -9.48 9.49 7.43
C ASP A 66 -8.64 8.68 6.44
N ALA A 67 -7.85 7.75 6.96
CA ALA A 67 -7.04 6.80 6.20
C ALA A 67 -7.12 5.42 6.87
N SER A 68 -8.26 5.12 7.50
CA SER A 68 -8.51 3.84 8.13
C SER A 68 -9.14 2.85 7.15
N VAL A 69 -9.00 1.56 7.44
CA VAL A 69 -9.67 0.49 6.68
C VAL A 69 -11.20 0.56 6.74
N GLU A 70 -11.77 1.33 7.67
CA GLU A 70 -13.22 1.57 7.77
C GLU A 70 -13.77 2.32 6.53
N LEU A 71 -12.90 2.96 5.75
CA LEU A 71 -13.24 3.51 4.45
C LEU A 71 -13.64 2.42 3.44
N LEU A 72 -13.19 1.18 3.64
CA LEU A 72 -13.50 0.06 2.76
C LEU A 72 -14.82 -0.58 3.18
N LYS A 73 -15.76 -0.70 2.24
CA LYS A 73 -17.09 -1.27 2.50
C LYS A 73 -17.12 -2.80 2.47
N HIS A 74 -16.06 -3.41 1.96
CA HIS A 74 -16.01 -4.84 1.67
C HIS A 74 -14.70 -5.44 2.16
N GLY A 75 -14.79 -6.62 2.77
CA GLY A 75 -13.63 -7.44 3.07
C GLY A 75 -12.99 -8.02 1.81
N ASN A 76 -11.83 -8.67 1.99
CA ASN A 76 -11.12 -9.31 0.88
C ASN A 76 -11.97 -10.36 0.16
N PHE A 77 -11.84 -10.44 -1.17
CA PHE A 77 -12.38 -11.53 -1.97
C PHE A 77 -11.24 -12.23 -2.72
N PRO A 78 -11.12 -13.57 -2.65
CA PRO A 78 -11.84 -14.46 -1.74
C PRO A 78 -11.63 -14.09 -0.26
N ASN A 79 -12.61 -14.35 0.61
CA ASN A 79 -12.41 -14.18 2.06
C ASN A 79 -11.53 -15.32 2.63
N VAL A 80 -11.16 -15.25 3.91
CA VAL A 80 -10.25 -16.24 4.54
C VAL A 80 -10.76 -17.68 4.39
N GLU A 81 -12.03 -17.95 4.69
CA GLU A 81 -12.60 -19.30 4.60
C GLU A 81 -12.71 -19.78 3.15
N GLN A 82 -13.04 -18.87 2.23
CA GLN A 82 -13.02 -19.16 0.80
C GLN A 82 -11.61 -19.50 0.31
N GLN A 83 -10.59 -18.73 0.71
CA GLN A 83 -9.21 -19.02 0.34
C GLN A 83 -8.71 -20.34 0.92
N LYS A 84 -9.05 -20.66 2.18
CA LYS A 84 -8.77 -21.96 2.79
C LYS A 84 -9.43 -23.08 1.99
N PHE A 85 -10.67 -22.88 1.55
CA PHE A 85 -11.37 -23.85 0.71
C PHE A 85 -10.67 -24.05 -0.64
N LEU A 86 -10.22 -22.99 -1.31
CA LEU A 86 -9.43 -23.09 -2.54
C LEU A 86 -8.14 -23.90 -2.32
N LEU A 87 -7.40 -23.60 -1.26
CA LEU A 87 -6.16 -24.31 -0.90
C LEU A 87 -6.41 -25.81 -0.65
N LYS A 88 -7.44 -26.15 0.13
CA LYS A 88 -7.79 -27.55 0.45
C LYS A 88 -8.25 -28.36 -0.76
N ASN A 89 -8.77 -27.70 -1.79
CA ASN A 89 -9.23 -28.34 -3.04
C ASN A 89 -8.22 -28.22 -4.19
N GLY A 90 -6.94 -27.96 -3.89
CA GLY A 90 -5.87 -28.01 -4.88
C GLY A 90 -5.70 -26.75 -5.74
N TYR A 91 -6.42 -25.66 -5.44
CA TYR A 91 -6.28 -24.39 -6.16
C TYR A 91 -5.35 -23.40 -5.46
N SER A 92 -4.14 -23.83 -5.10
CA SER A 92 -3.13 -22.97 -4.49
C SER A 92 -2.62 -21.85 -5.40
N GLN A 93 -2.79 -21.99 -6.72
CA GLN A 93 -2.46 -20.95 -7.69
C GLN A 93 -3.21 -19.64 -7.42
N SER A 94 -4.42 -19.69 -6.83
CA SER A 94 -5.17 -18.50 -6.45
C SER A 94 -4.37 -17.56 -5.53
N LEU A 95 -3.85 -18.08 -4.41
CA LEU A 95 -3.03 -17.30 -3.49
C LEU A 95 -1.65 -16.99 -4.07
N TRP A 96 -1.03 -17.92 -4.79
CA TRP A 96 0.26 -17.67 -5.44
C TRP A 96 0.21 -16.51 -6.43
N ASN A 97 -0.84 -16.46 -7.25
CA ASN A 97 -1.08 -15.37 -8.20
C ASN A 97 -1.27 -14.05 -7.45
N SER A 98 -2.09 -14.02 -6.38
CA SER A 98 -2.29 -12.80 -5.59
C SER A 98 -0.99 -12.24 -5.02
N LEU A 99 -0.15 -13.08 -4.39
CA LEU A 99 1.13 -12.63 -3.85
C LEU A 99 2.09 -12.14 -4.96
N THR A 100 2.11 -12.83 -6.11
CA THR A 100 2.93 -12.44 -7.26
C THR A 100 2.48 -11.10 -7.83
N VAL A 101 1.17 -10.91 -8.02
CA VAL A 101 0.60 -9.65 -8.54
C VAL A 101 0.92 -8.50 -7.61
N THR A 102 0.79 -8.68 -6.29
CA THR A 102 1.14 -7.63 -5.32
C THR A 102 2.61 -7.23 -5.45
N GLY A 103 3.54 -8.20 -5.46
CA GLY A 103 4.96 -7.89 -5.66
C GLY A 103 5.26 -7.16 -6.97
N ILE A 104 4.60 -7.54 -8.09
CA ILE A 104 4.74 -6.82 -9.37
C ILE A 104 4.21 -5.38 -9.27
N VAL A 105 3.11 -5.16 -8.56
CA VAL A 105 2.50 -3.83 -8.41
C VAL A 105 3.37 -2.93 -7.55
N GLU A 106 3.90 -3.43 -6.42
CA GLU A 106 4.81 -2.67 -5.57
C GLU A 106 6.13 -2.35 -6.28
N ALA A 107 6.66 -3.27 -7.10
CA ALA A 107 7.82 -2.97 -7.94
C ALA A 107 7.61 -1.74 -8.85
N ARG A 108 6.37 -1.44 -9.27
CA ARG A 108 6.05 -0.23 -10.05
C ARG A 108 6.12 1.04 -9.20
N GLY A 109 5.96 0.94 -7.88
CA GLY A 109 6.11 2.03 -6.92
C GLY A 109 7.49 2.69 -6.96
N ARG A 110 8.54 1.96 -7.39
CA ARG A 110 9.88 2.54 -7.65
C ARG A 110 9.88 3.74 -8.58
N ALA A 111 8.86 3.90 -9.43
CA ALA A 111 8.71 5.08 -10.27
C ALA A 111 8.73 6.41 -9.46
N LEU A 112 8.38 6.38 -8.17
CA LEU A 112 8.47 7.54 -7.28
C LEU A 112 9.91 7.99 -7.00
N CYS A 113 10.92 7.14 -7.18
CA CYS A 113 12.34 7.54 -7.11
C CYS A 113 12.75 8.45 -8.27
N GLU A 114 12.11 8.31 -9.43
CA GLU A 114 12.39 9.11 -10.63
C GLU A 114 11.57 10.40 -10.66
N PHE A 115 10.61 10.51 -9.74
CA PHE A 115 9.66 11.59 -9.71
C PHE A 115 10.24 12.84 -9.04
N THR A 116 10.23 13.97 -9.76
CA THR A 116 10.62 15.28 -9.21
C THR A 116 9.38 16.09 -8.86
N ALA A 117 9.10 16.23 -7.56
CA ALA A 117 8.01 17.10 -7.11
C ALA A 117 8.33 18.58 -7.41
N PRO A 118 7.40 19.35 -8.00
CA PRO A 118 7.55 20.80 -8.09
C PRO A 118 7.47 21.43 -6.69
N ASP A 119 7.94 22.66 -6.56
CA ASP A 119 7.79 23.39 -5.31
C ASP A 119 6.32 23.81 -5.12
N PHE A 120 5.66 23.22 -4.13
CA PHE A 120 4.27 23.53 -3.81
C PHE A 120 4.09 24.93 -3.21
N GLN A 121 5.16 25.57 -2.72
CA GLN A 121 5.10 26.95 -2.24
C GLN A 121 4.72 27.93 -3.37
N ASP A 122 4.98 27.55 -4.63
CA ASP A 122 4.59 28.33 -5.80
C ASP A 122 3.07 28.51 -5.89
N ILE A 123 2.30 27.48 -5.51
CA ILE A 123 0.83 27.48 -5.59
C ILE A 123 0.13 27.58 -4.24
N ILE A 124 0.84 27.47 -3.12
CA ILE A 124 0.28 27.62 -1.77
C ILE A 124 0.59 29.02 -1.23
N VAL A 125 -0.40 29.64 -0.59
CA VAL A 125 -0.27 30.97 0.03
C VAL A 125 0.40 30.87 1.40
N ASP A 126 0.04 29.85 2.18
CA ASP A 126 0.61 29.54 3.49
C ASP A 126 2.10 29.20 3.40
N ASP A 127 2.86 29.47 4.45
CA ASP A 127 4.26 29.01 4.57
C ASP A 127 4.29 27.49 4.81
N ILE A 128 4.87 26.76 3.87
CA ILE A 128 4.97 25.29 3.95
C ILE A 128 6.36 24.79 4.37
N SER A 129 7.30 25.69 4.70
CA SER A 129 8.70 25.34 4.97
C SER A 129 8.88 24.36 6.14
N GLU A 130 7.97 24.39 7.12
CA GLU A 130 7.95 23.53 8.31
C GLU A 130 6.85 22.44 8.26
N THR A 131 6.45 22.02 7.06
CA THR A 131 5.33 21.07 6.84
C THR A 131 5.79 19.83 6.08
N ALA A 132 5.06 18.71 6.17
CA ALA A 132 5.35 17.52 5.37
C ALA A 132 5.29 17.82 3.86
N THR A 133 4.34 18.68 3.45
CA THR A 133 4.14 19.14 2.07
C THR A 133 5.40 19.83 1.53
N GLY A 134 6.04 20.70 2.32
CA GLY A 134 7.31 21.34 1.98
C GLY A 134 8.53 20.40 1.97
N HIS A 135 8.33 19.12 2.31
CA HIS A 135 9.36 18.08 2.32
C HIS A 135 9.09 16.94 1.33
N LEU A 136 8.01 17.01 0.52
CA LEU A 136 7.68 15.98 -0.49
C LEU A 136 8.87 15.65 -1.40
N GLY A 137 9.46 16.69 -2.01
CA GLY A 137 10.64 16.57 -2.88
C GLY A 137 11.96 16.44 -2.14
N LYS A 138 11.97 16.49 -0.80
CA LYS A 138 13.19 16.36 0.02
C LYS A 138 13.43 14.93 0.50
N GLY A 139 12.84 13.94 -0.17
CA GLY A 139 13.09 12.52 0.12
C GLY A 139 11.86 11.73 0.54
N LEU A 140 10.71 12.33 0.87
CA LEU A 140 9.51 11.56 1.22
C LEU A 140 9.05 10.66 0.06
N LEU A 141 8.96 11.21 -1.15
CA LEU A 141 8.54 10.45 -2.34
C LEU A 141 9.60 9.44 -2.78
N TYR A 142 10.87 9.85 -2.76
CA TYR A 142 11.97 8.94 -3.09
C TYR A 142 12.03 7.76 -2.12
N ALA A 143 11.92 8.02 -0.80
CA ALA A 143 11.94 6.97 0.20
C ALA A 143 10.79 5.99 0.00
N HIS A 144 9.58 6.49 -0.27
CA HIS A 144 8.43 5.64 -0.62
C HIS A 144 8.77 4.74 -1.82
N GLY A 145 9.20 5.30 -2.95
CA GLY A 145 9.53 4.49 -4.12
C GLY A 145 10.63 3.45 -3.88
N ALA A 146 11.63 3.81 -3.08
CA ALA A 146 12.74 2.92 -2.72
C ALA A 146 12.29 1.78 -1.81
N ASP A 147 11.33 2.05 -0.92
CA ASP A 147 10.74 1.05 -0.02
C ASP A 147 9.81 0.09 -0.79
N GLU A 148 9.13 0.54 -1.85
CA GLU A 148 8.24 -0.29 -2.66
C GLU A 148 8.98 -1.26 -3.60
N GLY A 149 9.86 -0.73 -4.46
CA GLY A 149 10.47 -1.50 -5.56
C GLY A 149 12.00 -1.46 -5.63
N GLY A 150 12.63 -0.97 -4.57
CA GLY A 150 14.08 -1.01 -4.39
C GLY A 150 14.74 0.32 -4.73
N ASP A 151 15.77 0.65 -3.96
CA ASP A 151 16.55 1.86 -4.13
C ASP A 151 17.50 1.74 -5.34
N PRO A 152 17.39 2.59 -6.37
CA PRO A 152 18.30 2.58 -7.51
C PRO A 152 19.78 2.75 -7.12
N GLU A 153 20.08 3.44 -6.00
CA GLU A 153 21.45 3.62 -5.50
C GLU A 153 21.97 2.42 -4.71
N GLN A 154 21.08 1.51 -4.27
CA GLN A 154 21.42 0.32 -3.51
C GLN A 154 20.73 -0.93 -4.08
N PRO A 155 20.99 -1.27 -5.35
CA PRO A 155 20.27 -2.33 -6.07
C PRO A 155 20.50 -3.74 -5.52
N GLN A 156 21.45 -3.91 -4.59
CA GLN A 156 21.69 -5.18 -3.89
C GLN A 156 20.60 -5.54 -2.87
N TYR A 157 19.80 -4.56 -2.43
CA TYR A 157 18.72 -4.78 -1.47
C TYR A 157 17.38 -4.83 -2.20
N GLY A 158 16.64 -5.92 -2.00
CA GLY A 158 15.23 -6.00 -2.35
C GLY A 158 14.38 -5.12 -1.43
N ALA A 159 13.16 -4.82 -1.88
CA ALA A 159 12.19 -3.97 -1.20
C ALA A 159 10.92 -4.77 -0.87
N HIS A 160 9.77 -4.11 -0.69
CA HIS A 160 8.50 -4.80 -0.47
C HIS A 160 8.18 -5.81 -1.59
N ASP A 161 8.49 -5.46 -2.85
CA ASP A 161 8.36 -6.36 -4.00
C ASP A 161 9.06 -7.73 -3.79
N ALA A 162 10.33 -7.69 -3.37
CA ALA A 162 11.14 -8.87 -3.07
C ALA A 162 10.63 -9.61 -1.83
N MET A 163 10.12 -8.90 -0.83
CA MET A 163 9.50 -9.49 0.35
C MET A 163 8.24 -10.30 -0.02
N TRP A 164 7.42 -9.84 -0.98
CA TRP A 164 6.29 -10.63 -1.48
C TRP A 164 6.71 -11.88 -2.23
N PHE A 165 7.73 -11.78 -3.08
CA PHE A 165 8.27 -12.95 -3.77
C PHE A 165 8.85 -13.95 -2.78
N ALA A 166 9.55 -13.50 -1.74
CA ALA A 166 10.02 -14.36 -0.66
C ALA A 166 8.87 -15.03 0.10
N ALA A 167 7.83 -14.29 0.50
CA ALA A 167 6.66 -14.84 1.18
C ALA A 167 5.95 -15.90 0.32
N ARG A 168 5.78 -15.64 -0.97
CA ARG A 168 5.23 -16.57 -1.94
C ARG A 168 6.09 -17.83 -2.06
N ASP A 169 7.40 -17.68 -2.20
CA ASP A 169 8.32 -18.79 -2.44
C ASP A 169 8.50 -19.65 -1.18
N LEU A 170 8.40 -19.07 0.02
CA LEU A 170 8.31 -19.84 1.27
C LEU A 170 7.09 -20.76 1.30
N LEU A 171 5.94 -20.30 0.78
CA LEU A 171 4.70 -21.09 0.78
C LEU A 171 4.70 -22.18 -0.28
N PHE A 172 5.13 -21.86 -1.50
CA PHE A 172 4.88 -22.69 -2.68
C PHE A 172 6.15 -23.21 -3.35
N GLY A 173 7.29 -22.61 -3.07
CA GLY A 173 8.52 -22.78 -3.83
C GLY A 173 8.61 -21.81 -5.01
N ALA A 174 9.84 -21.45 -5.37
CA ALA A 174 10.11 -20.62 -6.54
C ALA A 174 9.60 -21.30 -7.81
N ASN A 175 8.96 -20.53 -8.70
CA ASN A 175 8.42 -21.00 -9.98
C ASN A 175 7.37 -22.14 -9.87
N ALA A 176 6.63 -22.21 -8.75
CA ALA A 176 5.55 -23.20 -8.57
C ALA A 176 4.45 -23.12 -9.65
N TYR A 177 4.27 -21.93 -10.25
CA TYR A 177 3.32 -21.65 -11.33
C TYR A 177 3.96 -20.76 -12.40
N PRO A 178 3.37 -20.64 -13.61
CA PRO A 178 3.86 -19.76 -14.66
C PRO A 178 4.00 -18.30 -14.17
N ALA A 179 5.13 -17.68 -14.51
CA ALA A 179 5.51 -16.35 -14.04
C ALA A 179 4.99 -15.20 -14.92
N ASP A 180 4.39 -15.51 -16.06
CA ASP A 180 3.81 -14.55 -17.01
C ASP A 180 2.43 -14.08 -16.55
N ILE A 181 2.40 -13.45 -15.37
CA ILE A 181 1.21 -12.77 -14.87
C ILE A 181 1.31 -11.28 -15.23
N GLU A 182 0.36 -10.81 -16.03
CA GLU A 182 0.10 -9.39 -16.19
C GLU A 182 -0.98 -8.96 -15.19
N PRO A 183 -0.67 -8.07 -14.23
CA PRO A 183 -1.68 -7.51 -13.35
C PRO A 183 -2.78 -6.78 -14.15
N ASP A 184 -4.03 -7.04 -13.79
CA ASP A 184 -5.18 -6.33 -14.34
C ASP A 184 -5.00 -4.81 -14.15
N ASN A 185 -5.44 -3.99 -15.12
CA ASN A 185 -5.41 -2.55 -14.96
C ASN A 185 -6.43 -2.12 -13.89
N ILE A 186 -5.91 -1.71 -12.74
CA ILE A 186 -6.66 -1.24 -11.57
C ILE A 186 -6.67 0.29 -11.43
N SER A 187 -6.06 1.01 -12.39
CA SER A 187 -6.02 2.47 -12.37
C SER A 187 -7.43 3.05 -12.50
N ARG A 188 -7.67 4.14 -11.77
CA ARG A 188 -8.89 4.92 -11.92
C ARG A 188 -8.98 5.46 -13.36
N PRO A 189 -10.15 5.41 -14.02
CA PRO A 189 -10.36 6.00 -15.33
C PRO A 189 -9.99 7.47 -15.33
N ASP A 190 -9.37 7.92 -16.43
CA ASP A 190 -9.14 9.34 -16.66
C ASP A 190 -10.48 10.08 -16.78
N GLN A 191 -10.62 11.14 -15.98
CA GLN A 191 -11.80 12.00 -15.93
C GLN A 191 -11.47 13.43 -16.40
N GLY A 192 -10.28 13.64 -16.97
CA GLY A 192 -9.74 14.95 -17.28
C GLY A 192 -9.34 15.73 -16.02
N ARG A 193 -9.32 17.06 -16.15
CA ARG A 193 -8.98 17.98 -15.06
C ARG A 193 -10.09 17.98 -13.98
N LEU A 194 -9.75 17.53 -12.78
CA LEU A 194 -10.57 17.55 -11.56
C LEU A 194 -10.32 18.81 -10.72
N MET A 195 -9.14 19.43 -10.83
CA MET A 195 -8.77 20.69 -10.16
C MET A 195 -8.32 21.75 -11.18
N PRO A 196 -9.15 22.11 -12.19
CA PRO A 196 -8.76 23.03 -13.26
C PRO A 196 -8.33 24.43 -12.78
N GLN A 197 -8.63 24.77 -11.52
CA GLN A 197 -8.20 26.00 -10.87
C GLN A 197 -6.68 26.03 -10.58
N LEU A 198 -6.00 24.88 -10.58
CA LEU A 198 -4.55 24.75 -10.37
C LEU A 198 -3.81 24.57 -11.70
N PRO A 199 -2.48 24.82 -11.77
CA PRO A 199 -1.69 24.34 -12.89
C PRO A 199 -1.68 22.82 -12.94
N GLU A 200 -1.72 22.25 -14.14
CA GLU A 200 -1.95 20.81 -14.37
C GLU A 200 -0.96 19.91 -13.63
N VAL A 201 0.33 20.26 -13.64
CA VAL A 201 1.37 19.48 -12.98
C VAL A 201 1.10 19.30 -11.50
N TYR A 202 0.65 20.34 -10.78
CA TYR A 202 0.38 20.22 -9.35
C TYR A 202 -0.87 19.39 -9.07
N GLU A 203 -1.91 19.57 -9.89
CA GLU A 203 -3.12 18.76 -9.79
C GLU A 203 -2.81 17.27 -9.94
N GLN A 204 -2.05 16.89 -10.97
CA GLN A 204 -1.70 15.48 -11.21
C GLN A 204 -1.02 14.85 -9.99
N ILE A 205 -0.22 15.63 -9.26
CA ILE A 205 0.53 15.17 -8.09
C ILE A 205 -0.37 15.06 -6.87
N ILE A 206 -1.24 16.05 -6.64
CA ILE A 206 -2.22 15.96 -5.54
C ILE A 206 -3.13 14.75 -5.76
N LEU A 207 -3.58 14.53 -7.00
CA LEU A 207 -4.37 13.35 -7.37
C LEU A 207 -3.59 12.04 -7.17
N LEU A 208 -2.31 11.99 -7.55
CA LEU A 208 -1.43 10.86 -7.30
C LEU A 208 -1.34 10.57 -5.80
N LEU A 209 -1.00 11.55 -4.97
CA LEU A 209 -0.82 11.39 -3.52
C LEU A 209 -2.09 10.87 -2.84
N MET A 210 -3.26 11.42 -3.17
CA MET A 210 -4.53 10.93 -2.65
C MET A 210 -4.84 9.51 -3.13
N ASN A 211 -4.54 9.20 -4.40
CA ASN A 211 -4.73 7.85 -4.93
C ASN A 211 -3.81 6.83 -4.27
N VAL A 212 -2.53 7.16 -4.07
CA VAL A 212 -1.58 6.29 -3.36
C VAL A 212 -2.03 6.08 -1.92
N LEU A 213 -2.47 7.12 -1.21
CA LEU A 213 -3.02 6.94 0.15
C LEU A 213 -4.17 5.92 0.18
N MET A 214 -5.09 5.96 -0.79
CA MET A 214 -6.17 4.97 -0.90
C MET A 214 -5.71 3.58 -1.35
N ILE A 215 -4.55 3.47 -2.01
CA ILE A 215 -3.89 2.18 -2.27
C ILE A 215 -3.36 1.61 -0.96
N GLU A 216 -2.68 2.41 -0.14
CA GLU A 216 -2.16 1.96 1.16
C GLU A 216 -3.26 1.44 2.09
N VAL A 217 -4.37 2.19 2.17
CA VAL A 217 -5.54 1.77 2.96
C VAL A 217 -6.08 0.41 2.50
N ARG A 218 -6.04 0.13 1.19
CA ARG A 218 -6.47 -1.17 0.64
C ARG A 218 -5.44 -2.27 0.88
N ALA A 219 -4.16 -1.95 0.79
CA ALA A 219 -3.07 -2.90 0.99
C ALA A 219 -3.15 -3.51 2.40
N GLU A 220 -3.45 -2.68 3.41
CA GLU A 220 -3.66 -3.11 4.79
C GLU A 220 -4.69 -4.26 4.94
N ALA A 221 -5.82 -4.20 4.22
CA ALA A 221 -6.82 -5.26 4.25
C ALA A 221 -6.30 -6.58 3.66
N PHE A 222 -5.45 -6.49 2.62
CA PHE A 222 -4.81 -7.65 2.01
C PHE A 222 -3.72 -8.24 2.91
N PHE A 223 -2.93 -7.41 3.60
CA PHE A 223 -1.93 -7.87 4.57
C PHE A 223 -2.59 -8.67 5.69
N SER A 224 -3.69 -8.14 6.26
CA SER A 224 -4.48 -8.84 7.28
C SER A 224 -5.02 -10.17 6.78
N PHE A 225 -5.53 -10.21 5.55
CA PHE A 225 -6.01 -11.42 4.90
C PHE A 225 -4.89 -12.46 4.75
N CYS A 226 -3.74 -12.09 4.21
CA CYS A 226 -2.60 -12.97 4.02
C CYS A 226 -2.13 -13.57 5.35
N GLN A 227 -1.94 -12.75 6.39
CA GLN A 227 -1.53 -13.23 7.71
C GLN A 227 -2.55 -14.23 8.29
N LYS A 228 -3.86 -13.95 8.18
CA LYS A 228 -4.91 -14.87 8.64
C LYS A 228 -4.88 -16.20 7.90
N VAL A 229 -4.76 -16.19 6.58
CA VAL A 229 -4.69 -17.43 5.78
C VAL A 229 -3.41 -18.19 6.08
N MET A 230 -2.26 -17.51 6.11
CA MET A 230 -0.97 -18.13 6.33
C MET A 230 -0.84 -18.70 7.75
N ARG A 231 -1.46 -18.09 8.77
CA ARG A 231 -1.43 -18.60 10.16
C ARG A 231 -2.56 -19.56 10.51
N ASP A 232 -3.49 -19.82 9.59
CA ASP A 232 -4.60 -20.73 9.85
C ASP A 232 -4.09 -22.19 9.97
N PRO A 233 -4.43 -22.91 11.05
CA PRO A 233 -3.89 -24.24 11.32
C PRO A 233 -4.33 -25.31 10.32
N ASP A 234 -5.39 -25.05 9.53
CA ASP A 234 -5.94 -26.04 8.62
C ASP A 234 -5.29 -26.06 7.23
N VAL A 235 -4.41 -25.10 6.91
CA VAL A 235 -3.72 -25.00 5.62
C VAL A 235 -2.21 -25.10 5.82
N PHE A 236 -1.44 -25.49 4.80
CA PHE A 236 0.03 -25.61 4.88
C PHE A 236 0.54 -26.52 6.02
N GLN A 237 -0.19 -27.57 6.38
CA GLN A 237 0.17 -28.47 7.49
C GLN A 237 1.52 -29.15 7.29
N ASP A 238 1.90 -29.44 6.04
CA ASP A 238 3.17 -30.04 5.63
C ASP A 238 4.36 -29.07 5.71
N ARG A 239 4.11 -27.76 5.85
CA ARG A 239 5.13 -26.71 5.81
C ARG A 239 4.84 -25.56 6.77
N ARG A 240 4.36 -25.92 7.96
CA ARG A 240 3.81 -24.94 8.91
C ARG A 240 4.79 -23.82 9.27
N GLU A 241 6.05 -24.17 9.48
CA GLU A 241 7.14 -23.23 9.79
C GLU A 241 7.39 -22.23 8.66
N ALA A 242 7.46 -22.71 7.41
CA ALA A 242 7.67 -21.86 6.25
C ALA A 242 6.52 -20.86 6.07
N ALA A 243 5.30 -21.30 6.37
CA ALA A 243 4.13 -20.45 6.27
C ALA A 243 3.98 -19.46 7.44
N GLU A 244 4.49 -19.77 8.65
CA GLU A 244 4.64 -18.75 9.70
C GLU A 244 5.67 -17.70 9.27
N ARG A 245 6.82 -18.11 8.71
CA ARG A 245 7.82 -17.18 8.18
C ARG A 245 7.26 -16.28 7.09
N ALA A 246 6.44 -16.82 6.19
CA ALA A 246 5.74 -16.03 5.17
C ALA A 246 4.76 -15.03 5.81
N ALA A 247 4.01 -15.42 6.85
CA ALA A 247 3.14 -14.51 7.58
C ALA A 247 3.92 -13.39 8.26
N THR A 248 5.05 -13.71 8.90
CA THR A 248 5.96 -12.72 9.48
C THR A 248 6.54 -11.78 8.41
N MET A 249 6.85 -12.28 7.21
CA MET A 249 7.29 -11.44 6.09
C MET A 249 6.26 -10.38 5.74
N VAL A 250 4.99 -10.78 5.58
CA VAL A 250 3.87 -9.85 5.32
C VAL A 250 3.64 -8.90 6.50
N GLU A 251 3.85 -9.34 7.73
CA GLU A 251 3.79 -8.49 8.91
C GLU A 251 4.87 -7.39 8.93
N ARG A 252 6.05 -7.69 8.39
CA ARG A 252 7.13 -6.71 8.23
C ARG A 252 6.82 -5.70 7.13
N ILE A 253 6.37 -6.16 5.96
CA ILE A 253 5.86 -5.27 4.90
C ILE A 253 4.81 -4.33 5.49
N ARG A 254 3.80 -4.88 6.18
CA ARG A 254 2.78 -4.07 6.87
C ARG A 254 3.33 -3.06 7.88
N THR A 255 4.44 -3.39 8.55
CA THR A 255 5.11 -2.47 9.48
C THR A 255 5.81 -1.33 8.73
N ASP A 256 6.42 -1.64 7.59
CA ASP A 256 7.11 -0.68 6.72
C ASP A 256 6.12 0.27 6.05
N GLU A 257 4.97 -0.24 5.59
CA GLU A 257 3.92 0.56 4.95
C GLU A 257 3.27 1.61 5.87
N ALA A 258 3.37 1.42 7.19
CA ALA A 258 2.78 2.34 8.14
C ALA A 258 3.36 3.77 7.99
N ILE A 259 4.64 3.92 7.62
CA ILE A 259 5.21 5.25 7.39
C ILE A 259 4.63 5.90 6.13
N HIS A 260 4.30 5.12 5.10
CA HIS A 260 3.70 5.59 3.85
C HIS A 260 2.32 6.19 4.11
N VAL A 261 1.45 5.45 4.81
CA VAL A 261 0.16 5.97 5.29
C VAL A 261 0.36 7.24 6.11
N GLY A 262 1.28 7.20 7.08
CA GLY A 262 1.51 8.31 8.01
C GLY A 262 1.87 9.62 7.32
N TYR A 263 2.84 9.61 6.40
CA TYR A 263 3.24 10.85 5.71
C TYR A 263 2.20 11.29 4.67
N LEU A 264 1.62 10.37 3.89
CA LEU A 264 0.60 10.70 2.89
C LEU A 264 -0.65 11.30 3.54
N GLN A 265 -1.13 10.70 4.63
CA GLN A 265 -2.23 11.24 5.43
C GLN A 265 -1.90 12.65 5.93
N THR A 266 -0.67 12.88 6.39
CA THR A 266 -0.22 14.20 6.86
C THR A 266 -0.22 15.22 5.74
N VAL A 267 0.39 14.91 4.59
CA VAL A 267 0.46 15.80 3.42
C VAL A 267 -0.93 16.16 2.90
N VAL A 268 -1.82 15.17 2.74
CA VAL A 268 -3.17 15.43 2.24
C VAL A 268 -3.97 16.28 3.24
N SER A 269 -3.78 16.07 4.54
CA SER A 269 -4.42 16.87 5.59
C SER A 269 -3.90 18.31 5.64
N GLU A 270 -2.60 18.49 5.46
CA GLU A 270 -1.96 19.80 5.30
C GLU A 270 -2.52 20.53 4.08
N MET A 271 -2.48 19.90 2.89
CA MET A 271 -3.05 20.46 1.66
C MET A 271 -4.52 20.83 1.82
N ARG A 272 -5.32 19.99 2.47
CA ARG A 272 -6.72 20.28 2.80
C ARG A 272 -6.87 21.54 3.67
N SER A 273 -5.90 21.85 4.52
CA SER A 273 -5.92 23.01 5.42
C SER A 273 -5.40 24.31 4.80
N PHE A 274 -4.63 24.24 3.72
CA PHE A 274 -4.00 25.40 3.09
C PHE A 274 -4.92 26.20 2.20
N THR A 275 -4.46 27.39 1.82
CA THR A 275 -5.03 28.22 0.76
C THR A 275 -4.16 28.15 -0.49
N PHE A 276 -4.78 27.83 -1.63
CA PHE A 276 -4.11 27.75 -2.92
C PHE A 276 -4.32 29.01 -3.75
N LYS A 277 -3.32 29.39 -4.53
CA LYS A 277 -3.39 30.37 -5.61
C LYS A 277 -4.02 29.70 -6.83
N THR A 278 -4.99 30.36 -7.43
CA THR A 278 -5.66 29.85 -8.64
C THR A 278 -5.06 30.46 -9.91
N VAL A 279 -5.19 29.77 -11.03
CA VAL A 279 -4.63 30.19 -12.34
C VAL A 279 -5.19 31.52 -12.85
N ASP A 280 -6.37 31.95 -12.37
CA ASP A 280 -7.01 33.22 -12.71
C ASP A 280 -6.58 34.39 -11.80
N GLY A 281 -5.63 34.16 -10.88
CA GLY A 281 -5.11 35.15 -9.94
C GLY A 281 -5.88 35.26 -8.63
N GLY A 282 -6.93 34.44 -8.43
CA GLY A 282 -7.64 34.32 -7.16
C GLY A 282 -6.98 33.38 -6.15
N THR A 283 -7.77 32.98 -5.15
CA THR A 283 -7.42 31.92 -4.19
C THR A 283 -8.59 30.98 -3.94
N ILE A 284 -8.29 29.76 -3.52
CA ILE A 284 -9.26 28.74 -3.15
C ILE A 284 -8.80 28.00 -1.89
N ALA A 285 -9.74 27.63 -1.01
CA ALA A 285 -9.42 26.83 0.16
C ALA A 285 -9.13 25.37 -0.25
N GLY A 286 -8.10 24.76 0.34
CA GLY A 286 -7.69 23.40 0.06
C GLY A 286 -8.80 22.38 0.28
N LYS A 287 -9.61 22.53 1.33
CA LYS A 287 -10.78 21.68 1.58
C LYS A 287 -11.78 21.65 0.42
N ASP A 288 -11.93 22.76 -0.31
CA ASP A 288 -12.90 22.86 -1.40
C ASP A 288 -12.36 22.17 -2.67
N LEU A 289 -11.04 21.96 -2.76
CA LEU A 289 -10.38 21.15 -3.78
C LEU A 289 -10.33 19.66 -3.38
N ILE A 290 -9.88 19.36 -2.16
CA ILE A 290 -9.56 18.01 -1.70
C ILE A 290 -10.82 17.21 -1.39
N ASP A 291 -11.79 17.76 -0.65
CA ASP A 291 -12.91 16.97 -0.10
C ASP A 291 -13.79 16.32 -1.19
N PRO A 292 -14.21 17.03 -2.26
CA PRO A 292 -15.04 16.43 -3.30
C PRO A 292 -14.34 15.27 -4.02
N ILE A 293 -13.03 15.41 -4.26
CA ILE A 293 -12.25 14.41 -4.98
C ILE A 293 -11.93 13.22 -4.08
N TRP A 294 -11.61 13.46 -2.81
CA TRP A 294 -11.39 12.42 -1.81
C TRP A 294 -12.61 11.51 -1.65
N GLN A 295 -13.82 12.09 -1.55
CA GLN A 295 -15.06 11.30 -1.49
C GLN A 295 -15.27 10.43 -2.74
N GLY A 296 -14.97 10.97 -3.92
CA GLY A 296 -14.98 10.20 -5.17
C GLY A 296 -13.95 9.07 -5.19
N MET A 297 -12.76 9.30 -4.63
CA MET A 297 -11.72 8.26 -4.50
C MET A 297 -12.13 7.16 -3.54
N ILE A 298 -12.72 7.50 -2.38
CA ILE A 298 -13.26 6.50 -1.44
C ILE A 298 -14.28 5.61 -2.17
N HIS A 299 -15.27 6.20 -2.85
CA HIS A 299 -16.28 5.43 -3.58
C HIS A 299 -15.65 4.52 -4.64
N TRP A 300 -14.72 5.04 -5.45
CA TRP A 300 -14.04 4.24 -6.48
C TRP A 300 -13.29 3.04 -5.88
N HIS A 301 -12.49 3.27 -4.84
CA HIS A 301 -11.65 2.22 -4.23
C HIS A 301 -12.46 1.22 -3.41
N ALA A 302 -13.47 1.69 -2.67
CA ALA A 302 -14.25 0.86 -1.76
C ALA A 302 -15.35 0.06 -2.47
N GLU A 303 -15.87 0.54 -3.60
CA GLU A 303 -17.00 -0.08 -4.31
C GLU A 303 -16.60 -0.50 -5.72
N THR A 304 -16.41 0.45 -6.63
CA THR A 304 -16.32 0.14 -8.08
C THR A 304 -15.14 -0.77 -8.39
N GLN A 305 -13.96 -0.45 -7.87
CA GLN A 305 -12.76 -1.27 -8.10
C GLN A 305 -12.84 -2.61 -7.36
N HIS A 306 -13.48 -2.65 -6.18
CA HIS A 306 -13.69 -3.89 -5.45
C HIS A 306 -14.59 -4.85 -6.23
N GLU A 307 -15.72 -4.37 -6.75
CA GLU A 307 -16.67 -5.17 -7.53
C GLU A 307 -16.01 -5.74 -8.79
N LYS A 308 -15.31 -4.91 -9.56
CA LYS A 308 -14.55 -5.34 -10.75
C LYS A 308 -13.50 -6.40 -10.41
N ALA A 309 -12.71 -6.18 -9.35
CA ALA A 309 -11.69 -7.14 -8.93
C ALA A 309 -12.30 -8.47 -8.46
N ARG A 310 -13.44 -8.40 -7.75
CA ARG A 310 -14.20 -9.57 -7.32
C ARG A 310 -14.75 -10.36 -8.52
N GLU A 311 -15.32 -9.70 -9.52
CA GLU A 311 -15.86 -10.37 -10.72
C GLU A 311 -14.76 -11.14 -11.47
N LEU A 312 -13.62 -10.50 -11.72
CA LEU A 312 -12.47 -11.14 -12.38
C LEU A 312 -11.94 -12.32 -11.56
N SER A 313 -11.81 -12.15 -10.25
CA SER A 313 -11.35 -13.21 -9.35
C SER A 313 -12.34 -14.37 -9.28
N TYR A 314 -13.64 -14.08 -9.27
CA TYR A 314 -14.69 -15.09 -9.25
C TYR A 314 -14.74 -15.88 -10.56
N ALA A 315 -14.57 -15.22 -11.71
CA ALA A 315 -14.52 -15.88 -13.01
C ALA A 315 -13.38 -16.92 -13.07
N ARG A 316 -12.18 -16.58 -12.54
CA ARG A 316 -11.04 -17.52 -12.44
C ARG A 316 -11.34 -18.71 -11.52
N VAL A 317 -12.01 -18.48 -10.38
CA VAL A 317 -12.44 -19.57 -9.47
C VAL A 317 -13.47 -20.47 -10.14
N GLN A 318 -14.43 -19.88 -10.84
CA GLN A 318 -15.46 -20.63 -11.57
C GLN A 318 -14.83 -21.50 -12.66
N GLU A 319 -13.99 -20.92 -13.51
CA GLU A 319 -13.25 -21.65 -14.56
C GLU A 319 -12.45 -22.82 -13.98
N HIS A 320 -11.75 -22.59 -12.86
CA HIS A 320 -10.99 -23.65 -12.19
C HIS A 320 -11.88 -24.80 -11.73
N PHE A 321 -12.99 -24.51 -11.03
CA PHE A 321 -13.88 -25.56 -10.55
C PHE A 321 -14.65 -26.26 -11.67
N GLU A 322 -15.05 -25.56 -12.73
CA GLU A 322 -15.70 -26.16 -13.90
C GLU A 322 -14.81 -27.22 -14.58
N ALA A 323 -13.49 -27.06 -14.50
CA ALA A 323 -12.52 -28.05 -15.00
C ALA A 323 -12.34 -29.28 -14.09
N MET A 324 -12.90 -29.28 -12.88
CA MET A 324 -12.75 -30.36 -11.90
C MET A 324 -13.94 -31.36 -11.91
N PRO A 325 -13.70 -32.63 -11.54
CA PRO A 325 -14.77 -33.53 -11.13
C PRO A 325 -15.55 -32.93 -9.95
N ASP A 326 -16.88 -33.04 -9.96
CA ASP A 326 -17.79 -32.43 -8.97
C ASP A 326 -17.70 -30.89 -8.88
N GLY A 327 -17.18 -30.22 -9.91
CA GLY A 327 -16.96 -28.77 -9.96
C GLY A 327 -18.13 -27.91 -9.52
N ALA A 328 -19.34 -28.21 -10.01
CA ALA A 328 -20.55 -27.48 -9.63
C ALA A 328 -20.80 -27.52 -8.11
N LYS A 329 -20.60 -28.67 -7.48
CA LYS A 329 -20.77 -28.84 -6.03
C LYS A 329 -19.69 -28.08 -5.25
N LEU A 330 -18.45 -28.06 -5.74
CA LEU A 330 -17.36 -27.30 -5.12
C LEU A 330 -17.61 -25.80 -5.21
N LEU A 331 -18.09 -25.32 -6.35
CA LEU A 331 -18.46 -23.91 -6.54
C LEU A 331 -19.61 -23.50 -5.62
N ASP A 332 -20.64 -24.34 -5.46
CA ASP A 332 -21.74 -24.09 -4.51
C ASP A 332 -21.23 -23.98 -3.07
N GLN A 333 -20.31 -24.85 -2.65
CA GLN A 333 -19.69 -24.79 -1.33
C GLN A 333 -18.86 -23.51 -1.14
N PHE A 334 -18.06 -23.14 -2.13
CA PHE A 334 -17.30 -21.90 -2.13
C PHE A 334 -18.20 -20.66 -2.00
N ASN A 335 -19.33 -20.64 -2.71
CA ASN A 335 -20.32 -19.58 -2.64
C ASN A 335 -21.00 -19.50 -1.27
N ALA A 336 -21.33 -20.65 -0.69
CA ALA A 336 -21.93 -20.72 0.64
C ALA A 336 -21.00 -20.14 1.73
N LEU A 337 -19.68 -20.31 1.62
CA LEU A 337 -18.71 -19.69 2.53
C LEU A 337 -18.72 -18.17 2.41
N GLY A 338 -18.87 -17.63 1.19
CA GLY A 338 -19.04 -16.20 0.96
C GLY A 338 -20.32 -15.62 1.59
N ALA A 339 -21.44 -16.33 1.46
CA ALA A 339 -22.72 -15.90 2.03
C ALA A 339 -22.70 -15.85 3.57
N ARG A 340 -22.05 -16.82 4.23
CA ARG A 340 -21.91 -16.82 5.69
C ARG A 340 -21.06 -15.66 6.19
N ALA A 341 -19.96 -15.36 5.52
CA ALA A 341 -19.09 -14.25 5.89
C ALA A 341 -19.75 -12.87 5.73
N LYS A 342 -20.72 -12.72 4.82
CA LYS A 342 -21.52 -11.48 4.69
C LYS A 342 -22.59 -11.33 5.77
N ALA A 343 -22.96 -12.42 6.45
CA ALA A 343 -24.03 -12.44 7.45
C ALA A 343 -23.50 -12.37 8.90
N ALA A 344 -22.19 -12.56 9.10
CA ALA A 344 -21.48 -12.38 10.36
C ALA A 344 -20.88 -10.98 10.42
#